data_AF-A0A6J7GGB2-F1
#
_entry.id   AF-A0A6J7GGB2-F1
#
_cell.length_a   1.000
_cell.length_b   1.000
_cell.length_c   1.000
_cell.angle_alpha   90.00
_cell.angle_beta   90.00
_cell.angle_gamma   90.00
#
_symmetry.space_group_name_H-M   'P 1'
#
loop_
_entity.id
_entity.type
_entity.pdbx_description
1 polymer ?
#
loop_
_entity_poly.entity_id
_entity_poly.type
_entity_poly.pdbx_seq_one_letter_code
_entity_poly.pdbx_strand_id
1 'polypeptide(L)'
;MDELFADLDDAARLALDVALGTAAALGDSQCGTEYLLFGIFATARGEMAEVGELFVLHELRIERAIQKLREGNFNGAEYDGDPPLSRRACVASRSKRFDGTGPTGVFEMLSGVLEDDASGACAALRELGVRPEEVRRLAAYGTRHLSKDEAALLLEMLDRRAVGRQRPWWGPMPDSRIVPLRAGRWEILEVARSASAVAHIDGVAVTSDGFGLSLRVESLRQWVLPPVFEPSETLVPGGSPLHRVGPEMFRVELTFADGERVTNRAPVSRWRNEQPPTPVLVPLSSRTELTKNNDRRRTEHRVITTQWWVWPLPAPGTVEVRVDWPAEVLSGTATFDAGSLLETASTLR
;
A
#
# COMPACT_ATOMS: atom_id res chain seq x y z
N MET A 1 -24.39 -9.89 26.43
CA MET A 1 -23.10 -10.40 25.95
C MET A 1 -23.15 -11.90 25.70
N ASP A 2 -23.83 -12.66 26.56
CA ASP A 2 -23.90 -14.13 26.50
C ASP A 2 -24.32 -14.71 25.13
N GLU A 3 -25.29 -14.11 24.42
CA GLU A 3 -25.66 -14.56 23.07
C GLU A 3 -24.56 -14.34 22.03
N LEU A 4 -23.73 -13.30 22.18
CA LEU A 4 -22.62 -13.05 21.26
C LEU A 4 -21.53 -14.11 21.43
N PHE A 5 -21.26 -14.49 22.68
CA PHE A 5 -20.24 -15.49 23.01
C PHE A 5 -20.65 -16.91 22.63
N ALA A 6 -21.96 -17.20 22.53
CA ALA A 6 -22.46 -18.52 22.18
C ALA A 6 -22.09 -18.94 20.74
N ASP A 7 -21.99 -17.97 19.83
CA ASP A 7 -21.71 -18.21 18.41
C ASP A 7 -20.21 -18.14 18.06
N LEU A 8 -19.32 -17.86 19.03
CA LEU A 8 -17.87 -17.80 18.84
C LEU A 8 -17.20 -19.13 19.23
N ASP A 9 -16.16 -19.53 18.48
CA ASP A 9 -15.26 -20.57 18.95
C ASP A 9 -14.36 -20.08 20.10
N ASP A 10 -13.66 -21.00 20.77
CA ASP A 10 -12.87 -20.65 21.95
C ASP A 10 -11.73 -19.66 21.64
N ALA A 11 -11.16 -19.70 20.44
CA ALA A 11 -10.09 -18.80 20.02
C ALA A 11 -10.63 -17.39 19.74
N ALA A 12 -11.77 -17.29 19.06
CA ALA A 12 -12.45 -16.03 18.78
C ALA A 12 -13.00 -15.40 20.07
N ARG A 13 -13.51 -16.21 21.01
CA ARG A 13 -13.92 -15.78 22.34
C ARG A 13 -12.75 -15.16 23.11
N LEU A 14 -11.60 -15.85 23.16
CA LEU A 14 -10.41 -15.33 23.83
C LEU A 14 -9.90 -14.03 23.18
N ALA A 15 -9.89 -13.95 21.84
CA ALA A 15 -9.52 -12.74 21.12
C ALA A 15 -10.45 -11.57 21.45
N LEU A 16 -11.76 -11.80 21.54
CA LEU A 16 -12.74 -10.80 21.94
C LEU A 16 -12.53 -10.33 23.39
N ASP A 17 -12.28 -11.26 24.32
CA ASP A 17 -12.01 -10.91 25.72
C ASP A 17 -10.76 -10.02 25.86
N VAL A 18 -9.69 -10.36 25.13
CA VAL A 18 -8.47 -9.54 25.09
C VAL A 18 -8.73 -8.17 24.48
N ALA A 19 -9.54 -8.09 23.43
CA ALA A 19 -9.94 -6.82 22.82
C ALA A 19 -10.69 -5.91 23.80
N LEU A 20 -11.67 -6.45 24.52
CA LEU A 20 -12.45 -5.74 25.54
C LEU A 20 -11.56 -5.25 26.68
N GLY A 21 -10.72 -6.14 27.22
CA GLY A 21 -9.78 -5.79 28.30
C GLY A 21 -8.78 -4.72 27.88
N THR A 22 -8.33 -4.73 26.62
CA THR A 22 -7.40 -3.72 26.08
C THR A 22 -8.07 -2.37 25.89
N ALA A 23 -9.30 -2.36 25.36
CA ALA A 23 -10.09 -1.14 25.24
C ALA A 23 -10.36 -0.51 26.63
N ALA A 24 -10.70 -1.35 27.62
CA ALA A 24 -10.90 -0.92 29.01
C ALA A 24 -9.60 -0.35 29.62
N ALA A 25 -8.48 -1.07 29.49
CA ALA A 25 -7.18 -0.65 30.01
C ALA A 25 -6.70 0.67 29.40
N LEU A 26 -7.05 0.93 28.14
CA LEU A 26 -6.76 2.17 27.45
C LEU A 26 -7.76 3.30 27.78
N GLY A 27 -8.84 3.01 28.49
CA GLY A 27 -9.85 3.97 28.92
C GLY A 27 -10.81 4.39 27.81
N ASP A 28 -11.03 3.55 26.81
CA ASP A 28 -11.99 3.83 25.75
C ASP A 28 -13.41 3.46 26.16
N SER A 29 -14.37 4.31 25.79
CA SER A 29 -15.79 4.09 26.09
C SER A 29 -16.46 3.03 25.19
N GLN A 30 -15.77 2.56 24.15
CA GLN A 30 -16.23 1.53 23.24
C GLN A 30 -15.07 0.67 22.74
N CYS A 31 -15.31 -0.63 22.56
CA CYS A 31 -14.39 -1.53 21.88
C CYS A 31 -14.64 -1.48 20.35
N GLY A 32 -13.80 -0.71 19.66
CA GLY A 32 -13.72 -0.62 18.20
C GLY A 32 -13.16 -1.87 17.49
N THR A 33 -13.17 -1.83 16.16
CA THR A 33 -12.62 -2.89 15.29
C THR A 33 -11.11 -3.05 15.43
N GLU A 34 -10.40 -1.98 15.76
CA GLU A 34 -8.97 -1.92 16.01
C GLU A 34 -8.57 -2.73 17.24
N TYR A 35 -9.42 -2.76 18.27
CA TYR A 35 -9.24 -3.61 19.43
C TYR A 35 -9.50 -5.08 19.11
N LEU A 36 -10.49 -5.38 18.27
CA LEU A 36 -10.68 -6.74 17.77
C LEU A 36 -9.46 -7.21 16.96
N LEU A 37 -8.90 -6.35 16.11
CA LEU A 37 -7.64 -6.63 15.39
C LEU A 37 -6.51 -6.92 16.38
N PHE A 38 -6.36 -6.10 17.42
CA PHE A 38 -5.40 -6.35 18.50
C PHE A 38 -5.62 -7.71 19.16
N GLY A 39 -6.85 -8.00 19.60
CA GLY A 39 -7.20 -9.25 20.26
C GLY A 39 -6.87 -10.47 19.42
N ILE A 40 -7.22 -10.46 18.12
CA ILE A 40 -6.93 -11.55 17.17
C ILE A 40 -5.43 -11.85 17.12
N PHE A 41 -4.58 -10.82 17.02
CA PHE A 41 -3.13 -11.00 16.88
C PHE A 41 -2.41 -11.21 18.21
N ALA A 42 -2.91 -10.65 19.31
CA ALA A 42 -2.39 -10.88 20.66
C ALA A 42 -2.62 -12.34 21.11
N THR A 43 -3.72 -12.96 20.69
CA THR A 43 -4.05 -14.35 21.00
C THR A 43 -3.72 -15.31 19.86
N ALA A 44 -2.98 -14.85 18.84
CA ALA A 44 -2.72 -15.61 17.63
C ALA A 44 -1.97 -16.92 17.94
N ARG A 45 -2.45 -18.01 17.35
CA ARG A 45 -1.83 -19.34 17.39
C ARG A 45 -1.95 -20.00 16.02
N GLY A 46 -1.08 -20.96 15.73
CA GLY A 46 -1.08 -21.70 14.46
C GLY A 46 -1.01 -20.75 13.25
N GLU A 47 -1.87 -20.97 12.26
CA GLU A 47 -1.92 -20.18 11.02
C GLU A 47 -2.11 -18.67 11.25
N MET A 48 -2.87 -18.28 12.28
CA MET A 48 -3.05 -16.85 12.59
C MET A 48 -1.73 -16.21 13.10
N ALA A 49 -0.89 -16.98 13.80
CA ALA A 49 0.42 -16.50 14.24
C ALA A 49 1.36 -16.31 13.03
N GLU A 50 1.30 -17.20 12.04
CA GLU A 50 2.05 -17.07 10.78
C GLU A 50 1.63 -15.82 10.00
N VAL A 51 0.32 -15.52 9.92
CA VAL A 51 -0.19 -14.27 9.32
C VAL A 51 0.32 -13.06 10.11
N GLY A 52 0.29 -13.12 11.44
CA GLY A 52 0.79 -12.06 12.31
C GLY A 52 2.28 -11.80 12.08
N GLU A 53 3.08 -12.87 12.01
CA GLU A 53 4.49 -12.78 11.67
C GLU A 53 4.67 -12.16 10.30
N LEU A 54 3.98 -12.63 9.25
CA LEU A 54 4.11 -12.20 7.84
C LEU A 54 4.02 -10.67 7.67
N PHE A 55 3.11 -10.02 8.40
CA PHE A 55 2.93 -8.57 8.35
C PHE A 55 3.58 -7.83 9.53
N VAL A 56 4.28 -8.56 10.40
CA VAL A 56 4.92 -8.02 11.61
C VAL A 56 3.86 -7.35 12.52
N LEU A 57 2.68 -7.96 12.60
CA LEU A 57 1.53 -7.55 13.40
C LEU A 57 1.65 -8.10 14.82
N HIS A 58 2.61 -7.56 15.57
CA HIS A 58 2.79 -7.88 16.99
C HIS A 58 1.91 -7.00 17.87
N GLU A 59 1.48 -7.54 19.02
CA GLU A 59 0.68 -6.88 20.06
C GLU A 59 1.10 -5.43 20.30
N LEU A 60 2.36 -5.21 20.71
CA LEU A 60 2.91 -3.88 21.01
C LEU A 60 2.88 -2.91 19.82
N ARG A 61 2.96 -3.40 18.58
CA ARG A 61 2.91 -2.54 17.39
C ARG A 61 1.47 -2.10 17.13
N ILE A 62 0.52 -3.02 17.21
CA ILE A 62 -0.90 -2.72 17.02
C ILE A 62 -1.36 -1.77 18.12
N GLU A 63 -1.00 -2.02 19.38
CA GLU A 63 -1.33 -1.14 20.51
C GLU A 63 -0.84 0.29 20.28
N ARG A 64 0.43 0.46 19.86
CA ARG A 64 0.99 1.79 19.55
C ARG A 64 0.28 2.47 18.39
N ALA A 65 -0.11 1.72 17.36
CA ALA A 65 -0.88 2.25 16.26
C ALA A 65 -2.26 2.73 16.73
N ILE A 66 -2.93 1.97 17.61
CA ILE A 66 -4.20 2.36 18.24
C ILE A 66 -4.01 3.63 19.06
N GLN A 67 -3.02 3.68 19.95
CA GLN A 67 -2.73 4.86 20.77
C GLN A 67 -2.51 6.11 19.91
N LYS A 68 -1.75 6.00 18.82
CA LYS A 68 -1.52 7.11 17.90
C LYS A 68 -2.79 7.59 17.20
N LEU A 69 -3.68 6.67 16.81
CA LEU A 69 -4.99 7.03 16.26
C LEU A 69 -5.88 7.74 17.30
N ARG A 70 -5.66 7.50 18.60
CA ARG A 70 -6.39 8.12 19.70
C ARG A 70 -5.89 9.50 20.09
N GLU A 71 -4.66 9.89 19.75
CA GLU A 71 -4.05 11.18 20.15
C GLU A 71 -4.88 12.42 19.78
N GLY A 72 -5.91 12.29 18.93
CA GLY A 72 -6.89 13.36 18.62
C GLY A 72 -8.23 13.32 19.38
N ASN A 73 -8.54 12.27 20.16
CA ASN A 73 -9.90 11.97 20.66
C ASN A 73 -9.98 11.59 22.15
N PHE A 74 -8.92 11.77 22.94
CA PHE A 74 -8.94 11.38 24.36
C PHE A 74 -9.87 12.27 25.18
N ASN A 75 -11.05 11.73 25.51
CA ASN A 75 -11.91 12.29 26.55
C ASN A 75 -11.59 11.53 27.84
N GLY A 76 -10.88 12.17 28.78
CA GLY A 76 -10.44 11.57 30.05
C GLY A 76 -11.56 11.28 31.04
N ALA A 77 -12.68 10.72 30.59
CA ALA A 77 -13.70 10.17 31.48
C ALA A 77 -13.21 8.81 31.98
N GLU A 78 -12.93 8.72 33.28
CA GLU A 78 -12.72 7.44 33.96
C GLU A 78 -14.00 6.60 33.82
N TYR A 79 -13.95 5.56 32.99
CA TYR A 79 -15.01 4.58 32.85
C TYR A 79 -14.57 3.30 33.59
N ASP A 80 -15.36 2.89 34.59
CA ASP A 80 -15.06 1.76 35.49
C ASP A 80 -15.76 0.46 35.06
N GLY A 81 -15.72 0.13 33.77
CA GLY A 81 -16.37 -1.08 33.26
C GLY A 81 -15.83 -1.57 31.93
N ASP A 82 -16.30 -2.74 31.51
CA ASP A 82 -15.99 -3.29 30.18
C ASP A 82 -16.70 -2.46 29.11
N PRO A 83 -15.96 -1.86 28.16
CA PRO A 83 -16.57 -1.01 27.16
C PRO A 83 -17.44 -1.85 26.20
N PRO A 84 -18.65 -1.40 25.85
CA PRO A 84 -19.47 -2.08 24.87
C PRO A 84 -18.79 -2.11 23.50
N LEU A 85 -19.04 -3.16 22.71
CA LEU A 85 -18.60 -3.21 21.33
C LEU A 85 -19.23 -2.08 20.52
N SER A 86 -18.41 -1.42 19.69
CA SER A 86 -18.91 -0.53 18.65
C SER A 86 -19.82 -1.30 17.68
N ARG A 87 -20.69 -0.59 16.95
CA ARG A 87 -21.58 -1.21 15.95
C ARG A 87 -20.81 -2.05 14.92
N ARG A 88 -19.67 -1.54 14.43
CA ARG A 88 -18.82 -2.23 13.45
C ARG A 88 -18.15 -3.46 14.06
N ALA A 89 -17.64 -3.35 15.28
CA ALA A 89 -17.05 -4.48 16.00
C ALA A 89 -18.08 -5.59 16.25
N CYS A 90 -19.31 -5.22 16.62
CA CYS A 90 -20.41 -6.18 16.81
C CYS A 90 -20.75 -6.92 15.50
N VAL A 91 -20.82 -6.22 14.36
CA VAL A 91 -21.01 -6.85 13.05
C VAL A 91 -19.86 -7.80 12.72
N ALA A 92 -18.61 -7.34 12.89
CA ALA A 92 -17.42 -8.13 12.60
C ALA A 92 -17.32 -9.41 13.45
N SER A 93 -17.66 -9.33 14.75
CA SER A 93 -17.70 -10.49 15.65
C SER A 93 -18.77 -11.53 15.30
N ARG A 94 -19.72 -11.18 14.41
CA ARG A 94 -20.78 -12.06 13.94
C ARG A 94 -20.58 -12.52 12.50
N SER A 95 -19.39 -12.29 11.94
CA SER A 95 -19.03 -12.79 10.61
C SER A 95 -19.18 -14.31 10.58
N LYS A 96 -20.06 -14.79 9.70
CA LYS A 96 -20.32 -16.23 9.58
C LYS A 96 -19.19 -16.89 8.81
N ARG A 97 -18.95 -18.16 9.12
CA ARG A 97 -18.10 -19.02 8.28
C ARG A 97 -18.63 -19.07 6.86
N PHE A 98 -17.71 -19.17 5.91
CA PHE A 98 -18.03 -19.13 4.49
C PHE A 98 -18.96 -20.28 4.07
N ASP A 99 -18.77 -21.46 4.67
CA ASP A 99 -19.61 -22.65 4.47
C ASP A 99 -20.94 -22.61 5.25
N GLY A 100 -21.12 -21.61 6.11
CA GLY A 100 -22.28 -21.45 6.99
C GLY A 100 -22.36 -22.45 8.14
N THR A 101 -21.31 -23.24 8.40
CA THR A 101 -21.34 -24.30 9.43
C THR A 101 -20.55 -23.89 10.67
N GLY A 102 -21.07 -24.17 11.87
CA GLY A 102 -20.34 -23.99 13.13
C GLY A 102 -20.19 -22.54 13.60
N PRO A 103 -19.45 -22.35 14.71
CA PRO A 103 -19.26 -21.03 15.32
C PRO A 103 -18.24 -20.17 14.56
N THR A 104 -18.36 -18.85 14.65
CA THR A 104 -17.42 -17.87 14.10
C THR A 104 -16.03 -18.04 14.72
N GLY A 105 -15.02 -18.22 13.87
CA GLY A 105 -13.62 -18.31 14.27
C GLY A 105 -12.86 -16.99 14.08
N VAL A 106 -11.57 -17.03 14.42
CA VAL A 106 -10.68 -15.85 14.35
C VAL A 106 -10.49 -15.33 12.92
N PHE A 107 -10.53 -16.20 11.90
CA PHE A 107 -10.41 -15.79 10.50
C PHE A 107 -11.67 -15.10 9.99
N GLU A 108 -12.85 -15.58 10.36
CA GLU A 108 -14.12 -14.92 10.06
C GLU A 108 -14.18 -13.55 10.76
N MET A 109 -13.76 -13.49 12.02
CA MET A 109 -13.71 -12.23 12.77
C MET A 109 -12.70 -11.25 12.13
N LEU A 110 -11.52 -11.72 11.72
CA LEU A 110 -10.53 -10.92 11.00
C LEU A 110 -11.09 -10.40 9.66
N SER A 111 -11.78 -11.26 8.90
CA SER A 111 -12.44 -10.87 7.66
C SER A 111 -13.49 -9.77 7.91
N GLY A 112 -14.30 -9.92 8.97
CA GLY A 112 -15.31 -8.94 9.37
C GLY A 112 -14.74 -7.58 9.76
N VAL A 113 -13.66 -7.54 10.55
CA VAL A 113 -13.06 -6.25 10.98
C VAL A 113 -12.43 -5.50 9.80
N LEU A 114 -12.06 -6.24 8.75
CA LEU A 114 -11.47 -5.72 7.51
C LEU A 114 -12.50 -5.45 6.42
N GLU A 115 -13.80 -5.70 6.61
CA GLU A 115 -14.81 -5.51 5.55
C GLU A 115 -15.01 -4.03 5.20
N ASP A 116 -15.01 -3.15 6.20
CA ASP A 116 -15.16 -1.70 6.03
C ASP A 116 -13.79 -1.01 5.96
N ASP A 117 -13.45 -0.42 4.81
CA ASP A 117 -12.19 0.32 4.62
C ASP A 117 -12.04 1.53 5.56
N ALA A 118 -13.15 2.04 6.10
CA ALA A 118 -13.17 3.13 7.07
C ALA A 118 -13.21 2.62 8.53
N SER A 119 -12.99 1.33 8.77
CA SER A 119 -12.86 0.76 10.11
C SER A 119 -11.56 1.20 10.80
N GLY A 120 -11.56 1.17 12.14
CA GLY A 120 -10.35 1.45 12.91
C GLY A 120 -9.28 0.39 12.72
N ALA A 121 -9.65 -0.87 12.46
CA ALA A 121 -8.70 -1.93 12.11
C ALA A 121 -7.92 -1.60 10.83
N CYS A 122 -8.64 -1.19 9.77
CA CYS A 122 -8.01 -0.74 8.52
C CYS A 122 -7.14 0.51 8.73
N ALA A 123 -7.54 1.43 9.60
CA ALA A 123 -6.72 2.59 9.97
C ALA A 123 -5.43 2.18 10.69
N ALA A 124 -5.51 1.26 11.65
CA ALA A 124 -4.35 0.76 12.39
C ALA A 124 -3.35 0.03 11.47
N LEU A 125 -3.85 -0.80 10.54
CA LEU A 125 -2.98 -1.44 9.54
C LEU A 125 -2.26 -0.42 8.65
N ARG A 126 -2.98 0.61 8.16
CA ARG A 126 -2.37 1.67 7.35
C ARG A 126 -1.32 2.46 8.13
N GLU A 127 -1.56 2.74 9.40
CA GLU A 127 -0.58 3.37 10.30
C GLU A 127 0.69 2.52 10.45
N LEU A 128 0.55 1.18 10.44
CA LEU A 128 1.67 0.24 10.47
C LEU A 128 2.38 0.05 9.11
N GLY A 129 1.92 0.72 8.05
CA GLY A 129 2.41 0.56 6.68
C GLY A 129 1.93 -0.72 5.99
N VAL A 130 0.92 -1.40 6.56
CA VAL A 130 0.33 -2.63 6.01
C VAL A 130 -0.90 -2.28 5.18
N ARG A 131 -1.01 -2.83 3.96
CA ARG A 131 -2.18 -2.64 3.11
C ARG A 131 -3.32 -3.55 3.60
N PRO A 132 -4.49 -3.03 4.01
CA PRO A 132 -5.59 -3.86 4.52
C PRO A 132 -6.03 -4.98 3.54
N GLU A 133 -5.97 -4.71 2.23
CA GLU A 133 -6.31 -5.69 1.18
C GLU A 133 -5.40 -6.92 1.18
N GLU A 134 -4.14 -6.80 1.61
CA GLU A 134 -3.23 -7.95 1.70
C GLU A 134 -3.63 -8.88 2.87
N VAL A 135 -3.96 -8.29 4.02
CA VAL A 135 -4.43 -9.04 5.19
C VAL A 135 -5.82 -9.62 4.92
N ARG A 136 -6.70 -8.89 4.24
CA ARG A 136 -8.05 -9.34 3.86
C ARG A 136 -8.00 -10.56 2.95
N ARG A 137 -7.09 -10.58 1.97
CA ARG A 137 -6.88 -11.77 1.12
C ARG A 137 -6.48 -13.00 1.93
N LEU A 138 -5.57 -12.84 2.89
CA LEU A 138 -5.17 -13.93 3.79
C LEU A 138 -6.28 -14.37 4.74
N ALA A 139 -7.04 -13.43 5.30
CA ALA A 139 -8.22 -13.76 6.08
C ALA A 139 -9.23 -14.56 5.25
N ALA A 140 -9.51 -14.13 4.01
CA ALA A 140 -10.41 -14.82 3.08
C ALA A 140 -9.92 -16.22 2.66
N TYR A 141 -8.62 -16.51 2.78
CA TYR A 141 -8.08 -17.87 2.60
C TYR A 141 -8.32 -18.73 3.84
N GLY A 142 -8.05 -18.20 5.04
CA GLY A 142 -8.33 -18.89 6.29
C GLY A 142 -9.81 -19.24 6.46
N THR A 143 -10.73 -18.37 6.01
CA THR A 143 -12.18 -18.63 6.04
C THR A 143 -12.63 -19.73 5.06
N ARG A 144 -11.80 -20.09 4.08
CA ARG A 144 -12.08 -21.19 3.14
C ARG A 144 -11.56 -22.54 3.64
N HIS A 145 -10.91 -22.59 4.81
CA HIS A 145 -10.34 -23.80 5.39
C HIS A 145 -9.53 -24.62 4.38
N LEU A 146 -8.69 -23.93 3.61
CA LEU A 146 -7.77 -24.56 2.65
C LEU A 146 -6.92 -25.62 3.36
N SER A 147 -6.55 -26.67 2.63
CA SER A 147 -5.61 -27.64 3.15
C SER A 147 -4.27 -26.98 3.47
N LYS A 148 -3.51 -27.56 4.41
CA LYS A 148 -2.18 -27.04 4.80
C LYS A 148 -1.25 -26.85 3.60
N ASP A 149 -1.35 -27.71 2.58
CA ASP A 149 -0.55 -27.63 1.36
C ASP A 149 -0.97 -26.44 0.47
N GLU A 150 -2.27 -26.17 0.35
CA GLU A 150 -2.80 -25.02 -0.39
C GLU A 150 -2.47 -23.70 0.33
N ALA A 151 -2.59 -23.68 1.66
CA ALA A 151 -2.19 -22.55 2.49
C ALA A 151 -0.68 -22.30 2.39
N ALA A 152 0.15 -23.36 2.42
CA ALA A 152 1.60 -23.26 2.28
C ALA A 152 2.02 -22.73 0.90
N LEU A 153 1.37 -23.18 -0.19
CA LEU A 153 1.63 -22.66 -1.54
C LEU A 153 1.29 -21.16 -1.65
N LEU A 154 0.17 -20.74 -1.07
CA LEU A 154 -0.25 -19.34 -1.08
C LEU A 154 0.59 -18.46 -0.16
N LEU A 155 0.95 -18.96 1.02
CA LEU A 155 1.91 -18.32 1.90
C LEU A 155 3.26 -18.23 1.21
N GLU A 156 3.72 -19.24 0.47
CA GLU A 156 4.94 -19.14 -0.34
C GLU A 156 4.84 -18.07 -1.45
N MET A 157 3.67 -17.90 -2.06
CA MET A 157 3.42 -16.82 -3.02
C MET A 157 3.41 -15.42 -2.36
N LEU A 158 3.01 -15.32 -1.09
CA LEU A 158 2.87 -14.06 -0.34
C LEU A 158 4.07 -13.76 0.58
N ASP A 159 4.88 -14.77 0.92
CA ASP A 159 6.01 -14.68 1.84
C ASP A 159 7.20 -14.05 1.14
N ARG A 160 7.30 -12.74 1.36
CA ARG A 160 8.39 -11.88 0.89
C ARG A 160 9.70 -12.13 1.66
N ARG A 161 9.74 -13.00 2.68
CA ARG A 161 10.92 -13.26 3.53
C ARG A 161 11.78 -14.44 3.10
N ALA A 162 11.41 -15.21 2.08
CA ALA A 162 12.31 -16.23 1.56
C ALA A 162 13.50 -15.57 0.84
N VAL A 163 14.52 -15.18 1.62
CA VAL A 163 15.76 -14.44 1.27
C VAL A 163 16.55 -15.02 0.07
N GLY A 164 16.17 -16.20 -0.43
CA GLY A 164 16.79 -16.84 -1.61
C GLY A 164 15.91 -17.03 -2.85
N ARG A 165 14.58 -16.91 -2.75
CA ARG A 165 13.65 -17.30 -3.86
C ARG A 165 12.90 -16.15 -4.49
N GLN A 166 12.83 -14.99 -3.85
CA GLN A 166 12.38 -13.76 -4.48
C GLN A 166 13.55 -12.80 -4.33
N ARG A 167 14.35 -12.60 -5.38
CA ARG A 167 15.33 -11.49 -5.37
C ARG A 167 14.57 -10.23 -5.77
N PRO A 168 14.19 -9.34 -4.83
CA PRO A 168 13.93 -7.98 -5.24
C PRO A 168 15.26 -7.40 -5.60
N TRP A 169 15.59 -7.31 -6.86
CA TRP A 169 16.21 -6.07 -7.30
C TRP A 169 16.61 -6.15 -8.75
N TRP A 170 15.83 -5.47 -9.57
CA TRP A 170 16.42 -4.57 -10.55
C TRP A 170 16.42 -3.12 -10.06
N GLY A 171 15.83 -2.85 -8.88
CA GLY A 171 15.84 -1.58 -8.16
C GLY A 171 17.12 -1.34 -7.33
N PRO A 172 17.25 -0.17 -6.68
CA PRO A 172 18.37 0.07 -5.77
C PRO A 172 18.36 -0.96 -4.65
N MET A 173 19.48 -1.66 -4.42
CA MET A 173 19.66 -2.46 -3.20
C MET A 173 19.36 -1.62 -1.97
N PRO A 174 18.83 -2.21 -0.89
CA PRO A 174 18.68 -1.51 0.39
C PRO A 174 19.95 -0.78 0.83
N ASP A 175 21.12 -1.38 0.54
CA ASP A 175 22.44 -0.83 0.84
C ASP A 175 23.09 -0.09 -0.34
N SER A 176 22.45 -0.07 -1.52
CA SER A 176 22.99 0.69 -2.64
C SER A 176 22.91 2.17 -2.29
N ARG A 177 24.04 2.85 -2.48
CA ARG A 177 24.12 4.29 -2.28
C ARG A 177 23.32 4.95 -3.40
N ILE A 178 22.06 5.28 -3.13
CA ILE A 178 21.25 6.12 -4.00
C ILE A 178 21.86 7.52 -3.95
N VAL A 179 22.57 7.89 -5.01
CA VAL A 179 23.09 9.25 -5.14
C VAL A 179 22.03 10.07 -5.85
N PRO A 180 21.38 11.03 -5.16
CA PRO A 180 20.60 12.02 -5.88
C PRO A 180 21.55 12.72 -6.82
N LEU A 181 21.15 12.89 -8.08
CA LEU A 181 21.89 13.72 -9.04
C LEU A 181 21.88 15.17 -8.54
N ARG A 182 22.84 15.50 -7.67
CA ARG A 182 23.10 16.86 -7.21
C ARG A 182 23.89 17.56 -8.28
N ALA A 183 23.20 18.08 -9.28
CA ALA A 183 23.81 18.96 -10.28
C ALA A 183 22.97 20.23 -10.39
N GLY A 184 23.63 21.40 -10.28
CA GLY A 184 23.06 22.75 -10.24
C GLY A 184 22.33 23.23 -11.50
N ARG A 185 21.55 22.36 -12.15
CA ARG A 185 20.63 22.60 -13.27
C ARG A 185 19.34 21.77 -13.20
N TRP A 186 19.26 20.79 -12.31
CA TRP A 186 18.02 20.05 -12.10
C TRP A 186 17.18 20.80 -11.07
N GLU A 187 16.73 22.00 -11.48
CA GLU A 187 15.53 22.58 -10.89
C GLU A 187 14.36 21.64 -11.18
N ILE A 188 13.33 21.71 -10.35
CA ILE A 188 12.07 20.99 -10.52
C ILE A 188 11.63 21.09 -11.99
N LEU A 189 11.71 20.00 -12.74
CA LEU A 189 11.49 19.99 -14.19
C LEU A 189 10.01 19.82 -14.45
N GLU A 190 9.32 20.89 -14.85
CA GLU A 190 7.94 20.79 -15.33
C GLU A 190 7.88 19.96 -16.61
N VAL A 191 7.14 18.86 -16.57
CA VAL A 191 6.93 17.95 -17.71
C VAL A 191 5.65 18.30 -18.46
N ALA A 192 4.60 18.63 -17.72
CA ALA A 192 3.30 18.93 -18.29
C ALA A 192 2.48 19.83 -17.39
N ARG A 193 1.59 20.60 -18.00
CA ARG A 193 0.66 21.49 -17.31
C ARG A 193 -0.69 21.46 -18.01
N SER A 194 -1.75 21.43 -17.21
CA SER A 194 -3.13 21.66 -17.66
C SER A 194 -3.76 22.81 -16.87
N ALA A 195 -5.06 23.03 -17.06
CA ALA A 195 -5.81 24.01 -16.28
C ALA A 195 -6.00 23.60 -14.80
N SER A 196 -5.88 22.31 -14.49
CA SER A 196 -6.19 21.74 -13.17
C SER A 196 -5.00 21.07 -12.48
N ALA A 197 -3.91 20.78 -13.20
CA ALA A 197 -2.74 20.12 -12.63
C ALA A 197 -1.43 20.57 -13.28
N VAL A 198 -0.33 20.34 -12.56
CA VAL A 198 1.03 20.42 -13.11
C VAL A 198 1.82 19.18 -12.66
N ALA A 199 2.63 18.62 -13.56
CA ALA A 199 3.46 17.47 -13.30
C ALA A 199 4.93 17.85 -13.42
N HIS A 200 5.72 17.47 -12.42
CA HIS A 200 7.14 17.78 -12.30
C HIS A 200 7.97 16.52 -12.06
N ILE A 201 9.20 16.50 -12.56
CA ILE A 201 10.25 15.62 -12.05
C ILE A 201 11.01 16.42 -10.99
N ASP A 202 10.88 16.02 -9.72
CA ASP A 202 11.49 16.72 -8.58
C ASP A 202 12.76 16.05 -8.05
N GLY A 203 13.10 14.87 -8.57
CA GLY A 203 14.34 14.18 -8.26
C GLY A 203 14.70 13.08 -9.24
N VAL A 204 16.00 12.96 -9.52
CA VAL A 204 16.58 11.81 -10.22
C VAL A 204 17.68 11.22 -9.35
N ALA A 205 17.68 9.91 -9.22
CA ALA A 205 18.61 9.16 -8.39
C ALA A 205 19.23 8.03 -9.21
N VAL A 206 20.50 7.72 -9.01
CA VAL A 206 21.22 6.77 -9.88
C VAL A 206 21.87 5.66 -9.04
N THR A 207 21.91 4.45 -9.60
CA THR A 207 22.77 3.34 -9.13
C THR A 207 23.62 2.79 -10.27
N SER A 208 24.39 1.74 -10.01
CA SER A 208 25.21 1.02 -11.00
C SER A 208 24.41 0.39 -12.15
N ASP A 209 23.12 0.09 -11.92
CA ASP A 209 22.30 -0.78 -12.78
C ASP A 209 21.06 -0.08 -13.35
N GLY A 210 20.62 1.04 -12.76
CA GLY A 210 19.46 1.80 -13.22
C GLY A 210 19.37 3.18 -12.57
N PHE A 211 18.21 3.81 -12.71
CA PHE A 211 17.95 5.11 -12.13
C PHE A 211 16.49 5.25 -11.66
N GLY A 212 16.29 6.06 -10.62
CA GLY A 212 15.00 6.39 -10.07
C GLY A 212 14.55 7.80 -10.47
N LEU A 213 13.25 7.96 -10.67
CA LEU A 213 12.59 9.24 -10.93
C LEU A 213 11.57 9.50 -9.83
N SER A 214 11.57 10.71 -9.27
CA SER A 214 10.49 11.19 -8.41
C SER A 214 9.62 12.12 -9.24
N LEU A 215 8.36 11.73 -9.42
CA LEU A 215 7.35 12.45 -10.18
C LEU A 215 6.34 13.04 -9.20
N ARG A 216 6.15 14.35 -9.27
CA ARG A 216 5.23 15.12 -8.42
C ARG A 216 4.11 15.72 -9.26
N VAL A 217 2.87 15.43 -8.90
CA VAL A 217 1.67 15.99 -9.55
C VAL A 217 0.96 16.88 -8.54
N GLU A 218 0.81 18.15 -8.87
CA GLU A 218 0.17 19.15 -8.02
C GLU A 218 -1.16 19.61 -8.61
N SER A 219 -2.15 19.83 -7.76
CA SER A 219 -3.43 20.38 -8.16
C SER A 219 -3.38 21.90 -8.26
N LEU A 220 -3.73 22.46 -9.41
CA LEU A 220 -4.01 23.88 -9.58
C LEU A 220 -5.48 24.21 -9.24
N ARG A 221 -6.35 23.19 -9.33
CA ARG A 221 -7.79 23.22 -9.01
C ARG A 221 -8.22 21.83 -8.51
N GLN A 222 -9.48 21.70 -8.08
CA GLN A 222 -10.03 20.39 -7.76
C GLN A 222 -10.00 19.48 -9.01
N TRP A 223 -9.38 18.31 -8.87
CA TRP A 223 -9.37 17.29 -9.91
C TRP A 223 -10.75 16.65 -10.07
N VAL A 224 -11.09 16.30 -11.32
CA VAL A 224 -12.24 15.49 -11.71
C VAL A 224 -12.07 14.07 -11.20
N LEU A 225 -10.89 13.48 -11.42
CA LEU A 225 -10.50 12.17 -10.88
C LEU A 225 -9.11 12.28 -10.27
N PRO A 226 -8.77 11.59 -9.17
CA PRO A 226 -7.40 11.51 -8.68
C PRO A 226 -6.53 10.63 -9.62
N PRO A 227 -5.22 10.89 -9.74
CA PRO A 227 -4.36 10.13 -10.62
C PRO A 227 -4.12 8.73 -10.04
N VAL A 228 -4.23 7.73 -10.91
CA VAL A 228 -3.91 6.33 -10.60
C VAL A 228 -2.65 5.95 -11.38
N PHE A 229 -1.60 5.51 -10.68
CA PHE A 229 -0.29 5.27 -11.29
C PHE A 229 -0.07 3.82 -11.74
N GLU A 230 -0.90 2.89 -11.27
CA GLU A 230 -0.88 1.48 -11.67
C GLU A 230 -2.24 1.14 -12.28
N PRO A 231 -2.31 0.43 -13.42
CA PRO A 231 -3.60 0.12 -14.03
C PRO A 231 -4.42 -0.79 -13.12
N SER A 232 -5.72 -0.50 -12.99
CA SER A 232 -6.63 -1.28 -12.17
C SER A 232 -6.78 -2.70 -12.72
N GLU A 233 -6.49 -3.69 -11.88
CA GLU A 233 -6.69 -5.10 -12.21
C GLU A 233 -8.18 -5.44 -12.16
N THR A 234 -8.71 -5.99 -13.25
CA THR A 234 -10.08 -6.51 -13.34
C THR A 234 -10.00 -8.02 -13.43
N LEU A 235 -10.50 -8.69 -12.39
CA LEU A 235 -10.58 -10.15 -12.35
C LEU A 235 -11.76 -10.61 -13.21
N VAL A 236 -11.47 -11.40 -14.24
CA VAL A 236 -12.49 -12.03 -15.10
C VAL A 236 -12.62 -13.50 -14.67
N PRO A 237 -13.82 -13.97 -14.25
CA PRO A 237 -14.02 -15.37 -13.91
C PRO A 237 -13.59 -16.31 -15.05
N GLY A 238 -12.66 -17.23 -14.77
CA GLY A 238 -12.12 -18.18 -15.75
C GLY A 238 -11.08 -17.62 -16.72
N GLY A 239 -10.67 -16.35 -16.58
CA GLY A 239 -9.65 -15.71 -17.40
C GLY A 239 -8.47 -15.18 -16.58
N SER A 240 -7.37 -14.86 -17.27
CA SER A 240 -6.27 -14.11 -16.67
C SER A 240 -6.72 -12.69 -16.29
N PRO A 241 -6.15 -12.08 -15.24
CA PRO A 241 -6.47 -10.71 -14.88
C PRO A 241 -6.24 -9.74 -16.04
N LEU A 242 -7.20 -8.84 -16.25
CA LEU A 242 -7.10 -7.80 -17.28
C LEU A 242 -6.79 -6.47 -16.64
N HIS A 243 -5.77 -5.77 -17.14
CA HIS A 243 -5.43 -4.43 -16.69
C HIS A 243 -6.29 -3.41 -17.44
N ARG A 244 -7.10 -2.66 -16.71
CA ARG A 244 -7.94 -1.59 -17.28
C ARG A 244 -7.18 -0.26 -17.22
N VAL A 245 -6.97 0.33 -18.40
CA VAL A 245 -6.43 1.69 -18.54
C VAL A 245 -7.60 2.68 -18.66
N GLY A 246 -8.04 3.22 -17.53
CA GLY A 246 -9.09 4.25 -17.48
C GLY A 246 -8.56 5.68 -17.67
N PRO A 247 -9.44 6.69 -17.78
CA PRO A 247 -9.05 8.11 -17.85
C PRO A 247 -8.31 8.60 -16.60
N GLU A 248 -8.53 7.97 -15.45
CA GLU A 248 -7.84 8.23 -14.18
C GLU A 248 -6.36 7.82 -14.22
N MET A 249 -5.96 6.97 -15.16
CA MET A 249 -4.59 6.47 -15.23
C MET A 249 -3.62 7.59 -15.63
N PHE A 250 -2.71 7.92 -14.73
CA PHE A 250 -1.58 8.79 -15.00
C PHE A 250 -0.50 7.97 -15.70
N ARG A 251 -0.27 8.26 -16.98
CA ARG A 251 0.66 7.52 -17.83
C ARG A 251 2.03 8.17 -17.78
N VAL A 252 3.05 7.35 -17.60
CA VAL A 252 4.45 7.72 -17.70
C VAL A 252 5.06 6.86 -18.78
N GLU A 253 5.74 7.49 -19.74
CA GLU A 253 6.49 6.83 -20.79
C GLU A 253 7.87 7.49 -20.86
N LEU A 254 8.93 6.68 -20.94
CA LEU A 254 10.27 7.16 -21.25
C LEU A 254 10.68 6.59 -22.60
N THR A 255 11.27 7.42 -23.45
CA THR A 255 11.92 7.01 -24.69
C THR A 255 13.41 7.31 -24.60
N PHE A 256 14.23 6.30 -24.85
CA PHE A 256 15.69 6.42 -24.82
C PHE A 256 16.25 6.79 -26.20
N ALA A 257 17.54 7.14 -26.25
CA ALA A 257 18.21 7.58 -27.47
C ALA A 257 18.30 6.50 -28.56
N ASP A 258 18.29 5.23 -28.17
CA ASP A 258 18.25 4.07 -29.07
C ASP A 258 16.82 3.74 -29.57
N GLY A 259 15.81 4.48 -29.10
CA GLY A 259 14.40 4.30 -29.44
C GLY A 259 13.66 3.28 -28.57
N GLU A 260 14.33 2.64 -27.60
CA GLU A 260 13.66 1.80 -26.62
C GLU A 260 12.69 2.61 -25.77
N ARG A 261 11.61 1.97 -25.30
CA ARG A 261 10.55 2.62 -24.54
C ARG A 261 10.17 1.82 -23.32
N VAL A 262 9.95 2.53 -22.21
CA VAL A 262 9.36 1.96 -20.99
C VAL A 262 8.11 2.73 -20.61
N THR A 263 7.08 2.04 -20.14
CA THR A 263 5.80 2.65 -19.76
C THR A 263 5.16 1.94 -18.59
N ASN A 264 4.41 2.68 -17.77
CA ASN A 264 3.61 2.12 -16.68
C ASN A 264 2.28 1.48 -17.13
N ARG A 265 2.00 1.44 -18.45
CA ARG A 265 0.81 0.76 -19.00
C ARG A 265 0.86 -0.75 -18.89
N ALA A 266 2.06 -1.32 -18.90
CA ALA A 266 2.31 -2.74 -18.74
C ALA A 266 3.04 -2.92 -17.40
N PRO A 267 2.31 -3.04 -16.28
CA PRO A 267 2.93 -3.10 -14.96
C PRO A 267 3.84 -4.32 -14.90
N VAL A 268 5.11 -4.06 -14.60
CA VAL A 268 6.07 -5.13 -14.35
C VAL A 268 6.04 -5.41 -12.86
N SER A 269 5.83 -6.68 -12.49
CA SER A 269 5.95 -7.10 -11.10
C SER A 269 7.32 -6.66 -10.56
N ARG A 270 7.28 -5.88 -9.47
CA ARG A 270 8.48 -5.48 -8.72
C ARG A 270 9.30 -6.68 -8.24
N TRP A 271 8.65 -7.83 -8.06
CA TRP A 271 9.23 -9.04 -7.51
C TRP A 271 9.37 -10.07 -8.64
N ARG A 272 10.57 -10.18 -9.20
CA ARG A 272 10.92 -11.14 -10.27
C ARG A 272 12.33 -11.69 -10.02
N ASN A 273 12.52 -12.97 -10.30
CA ASN A 273 13.81 -13.65 -10.15
C ASN A 273 14.70 -13.55 -11.38
N GLU A 274 14.09 -13.24 -12.52
CA GLU A 274 14.78 -13.16 -13.80
C GLU A 274 15.04 -11.71 -14.17
N GLN A 275 16.13 -11.51 -14.90
CA GLN A 275 16.43 -10.24 -15.55
C GLN A 275 15.37 -9.96 -16.60
N PRO A 276 14.70 -8.79 -16.57
CA PRO A 276 13.84 -8.40 -17.66
C PRO A 276 14.64 -8.43 -18.97
N PRO A 277 14.12 -9.08 -20.02
CA PRO A 277 14.82 -9.12 -21.31
C PRO A 277 14.77 -7.76 -22.03
N THR A 278 13.93 -6.85 -21.56
CA THR A 278 13.73 -5.50 -22.09
C THR A 278 13.77 -4.51 -20.95
N PRO A 279 14.00 -3.21 -21.23
CA PRO A 279 13.86 -2.19 -20.22
C PRO A 279 12.48 -2.19 -19.56
N VAL A 280 12.42 -1.81 -18.28
CA VAL A 280 11.19 -1.78 -17.48
C VAL A 280 11.09 -0.51 -16.64
N LEU A 281 9.85 -0.10 -16.40
CA LEU A 281 9.49 0.98 -15.47
C LEU A 281 8.71 0.37 -14.30
N VAL A 282 9.26 0.45 -13.09
CA VAL A 282 8.72 -0.18 -11.89
C VAL A 282 8.32 0.89 -10.86
N PRO A 283 7.09 0.89 -10.34
CA PRO A 283 6.71 1.80 -9.25
C PRO A 283 7.36 1.36 -7.93
N LEU A 284 7.96 2.31 -7.21
CA LEU A 284 8.61 2.07 -5.93
C LEU A 284 7.72 2.41 -4.74
N SER A 285 7.14 3.61 -4.76
CA SER A 285 6.28 4.14 -3.70
C SER A 285 5.42 5.29 -4.23
N SER A 286 4.30 5.56 -3.57
CA SER A 286 3.47 6.74 -3.80
C SER A 286 3.10 7.35 -2.46
N ARG A 287 3.18 8.68 -2.35
CA ARG A 287 2.79 9.47 -1.19
C ARG A 287 1.81 10.54 -1.63
N THR A 288 0.67 10.60 -0.94
CA THR A 288 -0.36 11.62 -1.17
C THR A 288 -0.35 12.59 -0.01
N GLU A 289 -0.20 13.88 -0.30
CA GLU A 289 -0.29 14.96 0.67
C GLU A 289 -1.49 15.83 0.35
N LEU A 290 -2.33 16.03 1.37
CA LEU A 290 -3.56 16.79 1.28
C LEU A 290 -3.44 18.04 2.15
N THR A 291 -3.29 19.20 1.53
CA THR A 291 -3.28 20.48 2.26
C THR A 291 -4.64 21.15 2.12
N LYS A 292 -5.44 21.08 3.19
CA LYS A 292 -6.66 21.86 3.32
C LYS A 292 -6.31 23.21 3.93
N ASN A 293 -6.43 24.28 3.14
CA ASN A 293 -6.36 25.63 3.70
C ASN A 293 -7.59 25.87 4.58
N ASN A 294 -7.40 26.50 5.74
CA ASN A 294 -8.46 26.77 6.73
C ASN A 294 -9.52 27.79 6.24
N ASP A 295 -9.39 28.26 5.00
CA ASP A 295 -10.31 29.18 4.35
C ASP A 295 -11.26 28.38 3.44
N ARG A 296 -12.57 28.41 3.77
CA ARG A 296 -13.66 27.75 3.03
C ARG A 296 -13.76 28.20 1.56
N ARG A 297 -13.05 29.26 1.16
CA ARG A 297 -13.04 29.79 -0.20
C ARG A 297 -11.90 29.25 -1.07
N ARG A 298 -10.91 28.57 -0.48
CA ARG A 298 -9.78 28.02 -1.24
C ARG A 298 -10.04 26.57 -1.63
N THR A 299 -9.73 26.25 -2.88
CA THR A 299 -9.71 24.87 -3.37
C THR A 299 -8.68 24.07 -2.58
N GLU A 300 -9.04 22.83 -2.29
CA GLU A 300 -8.14 21.83 -1.70
C GLU A 300 -6.88 21.70 -2.56
N HIS A 301 -5.71 21.80 -1.93
CA HIS A 301 -4.43 21.64 -2.60
C HIS A 301 -3.92 20.21 -2.36
N ARG A 302 -3.84 19.43 -3.45
CA ARG A 302 -3.41 18.04 -3.48
C ARG A 302 -2.04 17.97 -4.14
N VAL A 303 -1.12 17.25 -3.51
CA VAL A 303 0.18 16.91 -4.07
C VAL A 303 0.33 15.40 -3.99
N ILE A 304 0.63 14.75 -5.12
CA ILE A 304 0.96 13.33 -5.13
C ILE A 304 2.37 13.16 -5.69
N THR A 305 3.22 12.52 -4.90
CA THR A 305 4.59 12.17 -5.30
C THR A 305 4.67 10.67 -5.49
N THR A 306 5.11 10.23 -6.66
CA THR A 306 5.33 8.82 -6.99
C THR A 306 6.78 8.62 -7.39
N GLN A 307 7.41 7.60 -6.83
CA GLN A 307 8.76 7.20 -7.16
C GLN A 307 8.73 6.04 -8.14
N TRP A 308 9.50 6.17 -9.20
CA TRP A 308 9.67 5.18 -10.26
C TRP A 308 11.10 4.73 -10.32
N TRP A 309 11.28 3.50 -10.79
CA TRP A 309 12.57 2.93 -11.09
C TRP A 309 12.63 2.47 -12.53
N VAL A 310 13.71 2.83 -13.21
CA VAL A 310 14.00 2.45 -14.59
C VAL A 310 15.22 1.55 -14.60
N TRP A 311 15.07 0.42 -15.29
CA TRP A 311 16.15 -0.52 -15.52
C TRP A 311 16.15 -0.97 -16.99
N PRO A 312 17.30 -1.15 -17.64
CA PRO A 312 18.65 -0.81 -17.15
C PRO A 312 18.93 0.70 -17.23
N LEU A 313 20.18 1.11 -16.96
CA LEU A 313 20.65 2.43 -17.37
C LEU A 313 20.55 2.58 -18.89
N PRO A 314 20.07 3.74 -19.41
CA PRO A 314 19.90 3.96 -20.84
C PRO A 314 21.26 4.18 -21.53
N ALA A 315 21.32 3.97 -22.84
CA ALA A 315 22.47 4.36 -23.66
C ALA A 315 22.71 5.88 -23.60
N PRO A 316 23.95 6.36 -23.87
CA PRO A 316 24.23 7.79 -23.93
C PRO A 316 23.30 8.52 -24.92
N GLY A 317 22.80 9.69 -24.53
CA GLY A 317 21.93 10.52 -25.35
C GLY A 317 20.71 11.05 -24.60
N THR A 318 19.72 11.53 -25.34
CA THR A 318 18.53 12.15 -24.75
C THR A 318 17.55 11.09 -24.25
N VAL A 319 17.10 11.23 -23.01
CA VAL A 319 15.93 10.55 -22.47
C VAL A 319 14.76 11.53 -22.53
N GLU A 320 13.70 11.15 -23.25
CA GLU A 320 12.43 11.88 -23.27
C GLU A 320 11.48 11.24 -22.25
N VAL A 321 10.97 12.04 -21.31
CA VAL A 321 9.90 11.65 -20.40
C VAL A 321 8.61 12.28 -20.88
N ARG A 322 7.62 11.44 -21.19
CA ARG A 322 6.27 11.83 -21.53
C ARG A 322 5.33 11.48 -20.40
N VAL A 323 4.49 12.44 -20.03
CA VAL A 323 3.37 12.19 -19.12
C VAL A 323 2.04 12.50 -19.79
N ASP A 324 1.03 11.70 -19.49
CA ASP A 324 -0.32 11.85 -20.03
C ASP A 324 -1.35 11.45 -18.99
N TRP A 325 -2.27 12.36 -18.68
CA TRP A 325 -3.35 12.12 -17.73
C TRP A 325 -4.68 12.62 -18.33
N PRO A 326 -5.43 11.71 -18.97
CA PRO A 326 -6.63 12.08 -19.73
C PRO A 326 -7.71 12.78 -18.91
N ALA A 327 -7.92 12.37 -17.65
CA ALA A 327 -8.94 12.94 -16.77
C ALA A 327 -8.78 14.45 -16.57
N GLU A 328 -7.55 14.96 -16.59
CA GLU A 328 -7.22 16.37 -16.34
C GLU A 328 -6.67 17.08 -17.59
N VAL A 329 -6.74 16.44 -18.76
CA VAL A 329 -6.20 16.94 -20.04
C VAL A 329 -4.74 17.42 -19.87
N LEU A 330 -3.97 16.69 -19.07
CA LEU A 330 -2.57 16.99 -18.81
C LEU A 330 -1.71 16.10 -19.71
N SER A 331 -0.93 16.72 -20.59
CA SER A 331 -0.04 16.01 -21.50
C SER A 331 1.17 16.88 -21.77
N GLY A 332 2.35 16.28 -21.78
CA GLY A 332 3.59 17.01 -22.02
C GLY A 332 4.81 16.11 -22.03
N THR A 333 5.94 16.68 -22.46
CA THR A 333 7.21 16.00 -22.55
C THR A 333 8.31 16.87 -21.94
N ALA A 334 9.30 16.21 -21.35
CA ALA A 334 10.54 16.83 -20.92
C ALA A 334 11.71 15.94 -21.33
N THR A 335 12.88 16.53 -21.52
CA THR A 335 14.08 15.80 -21.92
C THR A 335 15.22 16.06 -20.97
N PHE A 336 16.08 15.06 -20.81
CA PHE A 336 17.35 15.21 -20.11
C PHE A 336 18.43 14.32 -20.73
N ASP A 337 19.68 14.61 -20.43
CA ASP A 337 20.83 13.87 -20.95
C ASP A 337 21.18 12.65 -20.06
N ALA A 338 21.15 11.45 -20.64
CA ALA A 338 21.59 10.22 -20.00
C ALA A 338 23.08 10.22 -19.67
N GLY A 339 23.90 11.05 -20.32
CA GLY A 339 25.33 11.16 -20.05
C GLY A 339 25.63 11.42 -18.57
N SER A 340 24.84 12.28 -17.92
CA SER A 340 24.96 12.57 -16.47
C SER A 340 24.60 11.36 -15.59
N LEU A 341 23.64 10.53 -16.02
CA LEU A 341 23.30 9.28 -15.33
C LEU A 341 24.47 8.31 -15.40
N LEU A 342 25.03 8.13 -16.60
CA LEU A 342 26.12 7.19 -16.84
C LEU A 342 27.41 7.61 -16.14
N GLU A 343 27.75 8.90 -16.15
CA GLU A 343 28.88 9.43 -15.40
C GLU A 343 28.73 9.15 -13.91
N THR A 344 27.55 9.46 -13.33
CA THR A 344 27.29 9.20 -11.89
C THR A 344 27.33 7.70 -11.58
N ALA A 345 26.71 6.86 -12.40
CA ALA A 345 26.74 5.41 -12.24
C ALA A 345 28.15 4.84 -12.30
N SER A 346 29.03 5.41 -13.15
CA SER A 346 30.42 4.98 -13.26
C SER A 346 31.22 5.22 -11.97
N THR A 347 30.86 6.24 -11.18
CA THR A 347 31.51 6.53 -9.88
C THR A 347 31.03 5.64 -8.74
N LEU A 348 29.95 4.87 -8.95
CA LEU A 348 29.37 3.96 -7.97
C LEU A 348 29.87 2.52 -8.11
N ARG A 349 30.59 2.22 -9.19
CA ARG A 349 31.31 0.96 -9.41
C ARG A 349 32.70 1.06 -8.80
#